data_AF-A0A8K0I1U2-F1
#
_entry.id   AF-A0A8K0I1U2-F1
#
_cell.length_a   1.000
_cell.length_b   1.000
_cell.length_c   1.000
_cell.angle_alpha   90.00
_cell.angle_beta   90.00
_cell.angle_gamma   90.00
#
_symmetry.space_group_name_H-M   'P 1'
#
loop_
_entity.id
_entity.type
_entity.pdbx_description
1 polymer ?
#
loop_
_entity_poly.entity_id
_entity_poly.type
_entity_poly.pdbx_seq_one_letter_code
_entity_poly.pdbx_strand_id
1 'polypeptide(L)'
;MMMYQAESLTGITNPIRAGRELIRKGVRTKWVIIKMGSKGSILITRSIISCAPAFKVNVVDTVGCGDSFTAAIAFGFLHDMPPVNSLALANAVGAATATGCGAGRNVAHLGKVLELLRQADLNEDDEWWNELIEGNLETKEVRLLSRTPVNGCSSHLVRHPIYSVVSDLLSKFEGAYERSIMHS
;
A
#
# COMPACT_ATOMS: atom_id res chain seq x y z
N MET A 1 8.17 4.35 -5.99
CA MET A 1 8.14 4.85 -7.38
C MET A 1 6.82 4.48 -8.06
N MET A 2 6.46 5.11 -9.18
CA MET A 2 5.32 4.71 -10.02
C MET A 2 5.70 3.58 -10.97
N MET A 3 4.72 2.79 -11.43
CA MET A 3 4.97 1.65 -12.32
C MET A 3 5.73 2.03 -13.60
N TYR A 4 5.32 3.10 -14.30
CA TYR A 4 6.00 3.53 -15.53
C TYR A 4 7.49 3.90 -15.29
N GLN A 5 7.83 4.38 -14.10
CA GLN A 5 9.23 4.67 -13.73
C GLN A 5 10.02 3.37 -13.53
N ALA A 6 9.40 2.36 -12.90
CA ALA A 6 10.02 1.04 -12.75
C ALA A 6 10.26 0.38 -14.10
N GLU A 7 9.29 0.47 -15.02
CA GLU A 7 9.43 -0.01 -16.39
C GLU A 7 10.55 0.71 -17.13
N SER A 8 10.60 2.04 -17.09
CA SER A 8 11.66 2.81 -17.74
C SER A 8 13.08 2.45 -17.25
N LEU A 9 13.23 2.08 -15.97
CA LEU A 9 14.52 1.71 -15.38
C LEU A 9 14.92 0.25 -15.64
N THR A 10 13.97 -0.62 -15.96
CA THR A 10 14.19 -2.08 -16.02
C THR A 10 13.90 -2.70 -17.37
N GLY A 11 13.09 -2.05 -18.22
CA GLY A 11 12.49 -2.63 -19.42
C GLY A 11 11.40 -3.67 -19.13
N ILE A 12 10.92 -3.75 -17.88
CA ILE A 12 9.99 -4.81 -17.43
C ILE A 12 8.63 -4.18 -17.08
N THR A 13 7.58 -4.64 -17.77
CA THR A 13 6.19 -4.18 -17.59
C THR A 13 5.49 -4.83 -16.39
N ASN A 14 5.95 -6.00 -15.94
CA ASN A 14 5.38 -6.65 -14.76
C ASN A 14 5.95 -6.00 -13.48
N PRO A 15 5.11 -5.44 -12.59
CA PRO A 15 5.57 -4.68 -11.43
C PRO A 15 6.39 -5.54 -10.45
N ILE A 16 6.01 -6.80 -10.24
CA ILE A 16 6.74 -7.72 -9.37
C ILE A 16 8.14 -7.99 -9.92
N ARG A 17 8.24 -8.32 -11.21
CA ARG A 17 9.52 -8.61 -11.86
C ARG A 17 10.42 -7.37 -11.91
N ALA A 18 9.85 -6.21 -12.22
CA ALA A 18 10.57 -4.94 -12.23
C ALA A 18 11.15 -4.62 -10.86
N GLY A 19 10.34 -4.73 -9.80
CA GLY A 19 10.82 -4.45 -8.45
C GLY A 19 11.83 -5.48 -7.91
N ARG A 20 11.70 -6.76 -8.29
CA ARG A 20 12.72 -7.78 -8.01
C ARG A 20 14.04 -7.44 -8.68
N GLU A 21 14.01 -7.04 -9.94
CA GLU A 21 15.22 -6.63 -10.66
C GLU A 21 15.89 -5.42 -9.99
N LEU A 22 15.11 -4.46 -9.52
CA LEU A 22 15.63 -3.32 -8.75
C LEU A 22 16.23 -3.73 -7.40
N ILE A 23 15.61 -4.65 -6.67
CA ILE A 23 16.17 -5.24 -5.43
C ILE A 23 17.49 -5.98 -5.73
N ARG A 24 17.57 -6.70 -6.85
CA ARG A 24 18.75 -7.45 -7.26
C ARG A 24 19.92 -6.54 -7.64
N LYS A 25 19.66 -5.48 -8.40
CA LYS A 25 20.66 -4.46 -8.76
C LYS A 25 21.11 -3.63 -7.55
N GLY A 26 20.21 -3.38 -6.60
CA GLY A 26 20.47 -2.58 -5.41
C GLY A 26 21.03 -3.39 -4.24
N VAL A 27 22.35 -3.53 -4.14
CA VAL A 27 23.00 -4.36 -3.10
C VAL A 27 22.58 -3.98 -1.67
N ARG A 28 22.29 -2.70 -1.40
CA ARG A 28 21.83 -2.19 -0.09
C ARG A 28 20.33 -1.89 -0.01
N THR A 29 19.59 -2.11 -1.11
CA THR A 29 18.15 -1.80 -1.17
C THR A 29 17.37 -2.87 -0.41
N LYS A 30 16.73 -2.47 0.69
CA LYS A 30 15.89 -3.37 1.49
C LYS A 30 14.50 -3.50 0.89
N TRP A 31 13.88 -2.37 0.56
CA TRP A 31 12.50 -2.29 0.06
C TRP A 31 12.46 -1.58 -1.29
N VAL A 32 11.68 -2.12 -2.22
CA VAL A 32 11.25 -1.43 -3.44
C VAL A 32 9.73 -1.35 -3.40
N ILE A 33 9.19 -0.14 -3.44
CA ILE A 33 7.76 0.10 -3.43
C ILE A 33 7.33 0.65 -4.79
N ILE A 34 6.38 -0.04 -5.43
CA ILE A 34 5.82 0.34 -6.73
C ILE A 34 4.34 0.69 -6.54
N LYS A 35 3.98 1.91 -6.94
CA LYS A 35 2.63 2.45 -6.95
C LYS A 35 2.02 2.25 -8.33
N MET A 36 0.77 1.83 -8.37
CA MET A 36 0.02 1.50 -9.59
C MET A 36 -1.32 2.25 -9.64
N GLY A 37 -1.36 3.46 -9.05
CA GLY A 37 -2.55 4.32 -9.05
C GLY A 37 -3.75 3.64 -8.39
N SER A 38 -4.85 3.55 -9.12
CA SER A 38 -6.10 2.93 -8.65
C SER A 38 -5.98 1.44 -8.35
N LYS A 39 -4.93 0.76 -8.81
CA LYS A 39 -4.65 -0.65 -8.45
C LYS A 39 -3.98 -0.78 -7.08
N GLY A 40 -3.45 0.31 -6.50
CA GLY A 40 -2.79 0.29 -5.20
C GLY A 40 -1.28 0.23 -5.30
N SER A 41 -0.64 -0.60 -4.47
CA SER A 41 0.81 -0.64 -4.36
C SER A 41 1.34 -2.02 -3.97
N ILE A 42 2.61 -2.27 -4.34
CA ILE A 42 3.36 -3.44 -3.91
C ILE A 42 4.68 -3.02 -3.25
N LEU A 43 5.09 -3.76 -2.24
CA LEU A 43 6.38 -3.66 -1.56
C LEU A 43 7.10 -4.99 -1.76
N ILE A 44 8.29 -4.89 -2.33
CA ILE A 44 9.14 -6.04 -2.65
C ILE A 44 10.40 -5.95 -1.81
N THR A 45 10.73 -7.08 -1.18
CA THR A 45 11.99 -7.29 -0.48
C THR A 45 12.72 -8.47 -1.11
N ARG A 46 13.85 -8.89 -0.53
CA ARG A 46 14.55 -10.10 -0.97
C ARG A 46 13.77 -11.40 -0.69
N SER A 47 12.90 -11.41 0.31
CA SER A 47 12.23 -12.64 0.79
C SER A 47 10.73 -12.64 0.52
N ILE A 48 10.08 -11.50 0.71
CA ILE A 48 8.62 -11.36 0.66
C ILE A 48 8.19 -10.29 -0.33
N ILE A 49 6.98 -10.49 -0.85
CA ILE A 49 6.21 -9.47 -1.55
C ILE A 49 4.98 -9.17 -0.70
N SER A 50 4.67 -7.90 -0.51
CA SER A 50 3.39 -7.46 0.07
C SER A 50 2.65 -6.61 -0.94
N CYS A 51 1.36 -6.86 -1.09
CA CYS A 51 0.46 -6.21 -2.03
C CYS A 51 -0.69 -5.60 -1.23
N ALA A 52 -1.02 -4.35 -1.54
CA ALA A 52 -2.18 -3.69 -0.97
C ALA A 52 -2.97 -3.02 -2.10
N PRO A 53 -4.23 -3.43 -2.33
CA PRO A 53 -5.15 -2.71 -3.21
C PRO A 53 -5.37 -1.27 -2.75
N ALA A 54 -5.72 -0.38 -3.68
CA ALA A 54 -6.07 1.01 -3.33
C ALA A 54 -7.43 1.06 -2.63
N PHE A 55 -7.67 2.12 -1.86
CA PHE A 55 -9.00 2.45 -1.37
C PHE A 55 -9.80 3.13 -2.48
N LYS A 56 -11.09 2.78 -2.61
CA LYS A 56 -11.99 3.47 -3.54
C LYS A 56 -12.36 4.84 -2.97
N VAL A 57 -12.05 5.89 -3.72
CA VAL A 57 -12.36 7.27 -3.36
C VAL A 57 -12.77 8.08 -4.59
N ASN A 58 -13.54 9.14 -4.39
CA ASN A 58 -13.77 10.13 -5.43
C ASN A 58 -12.54 11.04 -5.53
N VAL A 59 -11.77 10.92 -6.62
CA VAL A 59 -10.53 11.68 -6.81
C VAL A 59 -10.85 13.10 -7.25
N VAL A 60 -10.36 14.07 -6.49
CA VAL A 60 -10.49 15.52 -6.77
C VAL A 60 -9.19 16.08 -7.32
N ASP A 61 -8.07 15.80 -6.65
CA ASP A 61 -6.74 16.29 -7.03
C ASP A 61 -5.67 15.26 -6.63
N THR A 62 -4.73 14.96 -7.51
CA THR A 62 -3.67 13.97 -7.25
C THR A 62 -2.36 14.59 -6.78
N VAL A 63 -2.26 15.92 -6.75
CA VAL A 63 -1.09 16.65 -6.26
C VAL A 63 -0.81 16.26 -4.81
N GLY A 64 0.45 15.95 -4.48
CA GLY A 64 0.89 15.57 -3.14
C GLY A 64 0.57 14.13 -2.73
N CYS A 65 -0.30 13.39 -3.45
CA CYS A 65 -0.63 12.00 -3.11
C CYS A 65 0.62 11.11 -3.05
N GLY A 66 1.58 11.35 -3.96
CA GLY A 66 2.83 10.61 -4.01
C GLY A 66 3.75 10.89 -2.82
N ASP A 67 3.78 12.12 -2.33
CA ASP A 67 4.62 12.55 -1.20
C ASP A 67 4.01 12.08 0.12
N SER A 68 2.69 12.28 0.30
CA SER A 68 1.93 11.78 1.45
C SER A 68 2.06 10.25 1.57
N PHE A 69 1.94 9.52 0.45
CA PHE A 69 2.19 8.08 0.42
C PHE A 69 3.61 7.74 0.88
N THR A 70 4.62 8.46 0.38
CA THR A 70 6.02 8.19 0.72
C THR A 70 6.30 8.47 2.20
N ALA A 71 5.72 9.54 2.75
CA ALA A 71 5.80 9.85 4.18
C ALA A 71 5.18 8.74 5.04
N ALA A 72 4.03 8.19 4.64
CA ALA A 72 3.40 7.07 5.32
C ALA A 72 4.22 5.77 5.26
N ILE A 73 4.89 5.48 4.13
CA ILE A 73 5.84 4.36 4.05
C ILE A 73 7.04 4.58 4.97
N ALA A 74 7.59 5.79 4.99
CA ALA A 74 8.71 6.12 5.87
C ALA A 74 8.31 5.97 7.35
N PHE A 75 7.12 6.43 7.72
CA PHE A 75 6.53 6.21 9.05
C PHE A 75 6.45 4.71 9.37
N GLY A 76 5.87 3.90 8.47
CA GLY A 76 5.76 2.46 8.67
C GLY A 76 7.13 1.77 8.84
N PHE A 77 8.11 2.17 8.04
CA PHE A 77 9.48 1.67 8.15
C PHE A 77 10.16 2.05 9.48
N LEU A 78 10.02 3.30 9.93
CA LEU A 78 10.64 3.79 11.17
C LEU A 78 10.01 3.19 12.43
N HIS A 79 8.76 2.74 12.35
CA HIS A 79 8.02 2.14 13.45
C HIS A 79 7.93 0.61 13.38
N ASP A 80 8.80 -0.03 12.58
CA ASP A 80 8.86 -1.48 12.39
C ASP A 80 7.49 -2.11 12.09
N MET A 81 6.64 -1.37 11.36
CA MET A 81 5.32 -1.87 11.01
C MET A 81 5.44 -3.03 10.01
N PRO A 82 4.53 -4.03 10.08
CA PRO A 82 4.45 -5.03 9.04
C PRO A 82 4.33 -4.37 7.65
N PRO A 83 5.01 -4.90 6.62
CA PRO A 83 5.00 -4.29 5.29
C PRO A 83 3.59 -4.09 4.71
N VAL A 84 2.69 -5.05 4.93
CA VAL A 84 1.28 -4.93 4.48
C VAL A 84 0.54 -3.82 5.22
N ASN A 85 0.78 -3.61 6.52
CA ASN A 85 0.22 -2.50 7.30
C ASN A 85 0.77 -1.16 6.82
N SER A 86 2.07 -1.10 6.49
CA SER A 86 2.72 0.09 5.93
C SER A 86 2.11 0.46 4.58
N LEU A 87 1.89 -0.52 3.70
CA LEU A 87 1.23 -0.30 2.41
C LEU A 87 -0.23 0.14 2.58
N ALA A 88 -0.99 -0.51 3.48
CA ALA A 88 -2.38 -0.15 3.74
C ALA A 88 -2.49 1.30 4.24
N LEU A 89 -1.66 1.70 5.20
CA LEU A 89 -1.59 3.07 5.69
C LEU A 89 -1.21 4.04 4.56
N ALA A 90 -0.19 3.72 3.77
CA ALA A 90 0.25 4.59 2.69
C ALA A 90 -0.80 4.75 1.57
N ASN A 91 -1.49 3.67 1.20
CA ASN A 91 -2.61 3.73 0.27
C ASN A 91 -3.76 4.58 0.84
N ALA A 92 -4.09 4.44 2.13
CA ALA A 92 -5.15 5.23 2.77
C ALA A 92 -4.78 6.72 2.83
N VAL A 93 -3.53 7.05 3.18
CA VAL A 93 -3.01 8.42 3.21
C VAL A 93 -2.99 9.05 1.82
N GLY A 94 -2.53 8.30 0.81
CA GLY A 94 -2.56 8.75 -0.59
C GLY A 94 -3.99 8.98 -1.09
N ALA A 95 -4.91 8.06 -0.81
CA ALA A 95 -6.31 8.18 -1.18
C ALA A 95 -7.01 9.35 -0.46
N ALA A 96 -6.76 9.54 0.84
CA ALA A 96 -7.28 10.68 1.60
C ALA A 96 -6.77 12.01 1.02
N THR A 97 -5.48 12.08 0.67
CA THR A 97 -4.90 13.25 -0.03
C THR A 97 -5.62 13.52 -1.34
N ALA A 98 -5.98 12.46 -2.08
CA ALA A 98 -6.63 12.56 -3.38
C ALA A 98 -8.05 13.16 -3.32
N THR A 99 -8.69 13.12 -2.15
CA THR A 99 -10.04 13.67 -1.92
C THR A 99 -10.05 15.16 -1.56
N GLY A 100 -8.90 15.75 -1.26
CA GLY A 100 -8.77 17.18 -0.95
C GLY A 100 -8.63 18.04 -2.20
N CYS A 101 -8.91 19.34 -2.09
CA CYS A 101 -8.75 20.32 -3.16
C CYS A 101 -7.66 21.34 -2.80
N GLY A 102 -6.60 21.49 -3.64
CA GLY A 102 -5.73 22.67 -3.60
C GLY A 102 -4.23 22.41 -3.80
N ALA A 103 -3.61 23.26 -4.64
CA ALA A 103 -2.18 23.38 -4.83
C ALA A 103 -1.45 23.74 -3.50
N GLY A 104 -0.75 22.77 -2.92
CA GLY A 104 0.25 23.00 -1.86
C GLY A 104 -0.20 22.80 -0.40
N ARG A 105 -1.48 22.50 -0.13
CA ARG A 105 -1.99 22.20 1.22
C ARG A 105 -2.85 20.94 1.33
N ASN A 106 -2.93 20.15 0.26
CA ASN A 106 -3.56 18.82 0.27
C ASN A 106 -2.71 17.84 1.09
N VAL A 107 -2.85 17.90 2.43
CA VAL A 107 -2.29 16.92 3.35
C VAL A 107 -3.44 16.04 3.85
N ALA A 108 -3.22 14.73 3.93
CA ALA A 108 -4.21 13.81 4.45
C ALA A 108 -4.58 14.18 5.90
N HIS A 109 -5.87 14.41 6.14
CA HIS A 109 -6.39 14.54 7.50
C HIS A 109 -6.51 13.17 8.15
N LEU A 110 -6.05 13.05 9.40
CA LEU A 110 -6.10 11.79 10.15
C LEU A 110 -7.53 11.21 10.17
N GLY A 111 -8.55 12.05 10.41
CA GLY A 111 -9.96 11.61 10.39
C GLY A 111 -10.35 10.90 9.09
N LYS A 112 -9.95 11.43 7.92
CA LYS A 112 -10.24 10.80 6.63
C LYS A 112 -9.46 9.51 6.42
N VAL A 113 -8.21 9.46 6.85
CA VAL A 113 -7.40 8.23 6.81
C VAL A 113 -8.05 7.12 7.64
N LEU A 114 -8.48 7.45 8.86
CA LEU A 114 -9.17 6.48 9.74
C LEU A 114 -10.52 6.05 9.18
N GLU A 115 -11.28 6.97 8.55
CA GLU A 115 -12.52 6.65 7.85
C GLU A 115 -12.30 5.61 6.75
N LEU A 116 -11.32 5.83 5.86
CA LEU A 116 -11.00 4.91 4.76
C LEU A 116 -10.56 3.54 5.28
N LEU A 117 -9.70 3.51 6.31
CA LEU A 117 -9.26 2.27 6.95
C LEU A 117 -10.46 1.50 7.49
N ARG A 118 -11.38 2.15 8.21
CA ARG A 118 -12.58 1.50 8.78
C ARG A 118 -13.56 1.01 7.73
N GLN A 119 -13.76 1.77 6.66
CA GLN A 119 -14.63 1.36 5.54
C GLN A 119 -14.07 0.12 4.83
N ALA A 120 -12.74 0.00 4.76
CA ALA A 120 -12.05 -1.12 4.12
C ALA A 120 -12.53 -1.38 2.68
N ASP A 121 -13.03 -0.34 2.00
CA ASP A 121 -13.53 -0.45 0.63
C ASP A 121 -12.37 -0.40 -0.36
N LEU A 122 -11.77 -1.57 -0.54
CA LEU A 122 -10.62 -1.79 -1.39
C LEU A 122 -11.03 -2.02 -2.85
N ASN A 123 -10.19 -1.56 -3.78
CA ASN A 123 -10.27 -1.86 -5.19
C ASN A 123 -9.60 -3.22 -5.50
N GLU A 124 -10.25 -4.28 -5.02
CA GLU A 124 -9.80 -5.68 -5.13
C GLU A 124 -10.27 -6.27 -6.44
N ASP A 125 -9.68 -5.84 -7.54
CA ASP A 125 -9.80 -6.57 -8.79
C ASP A 125 -9.07 -7.92 -8.63
N ASP A 126 -9.79 -8.90 -8.09
CA ASP A 126 -9.25 -10.21 -7.71
C ASP A 126 -8.66 -10.94 -8.91
N GLU A 127 -9.29 -10.82 -10.09
CA GLU A 127 -8.79 -11.40 -11.34
C GLU A 127 -7.42 -10.82 -11.69
N TRP A 128 -7.31 -9.48 -11.74
CA TRP A 128 -6.04 -8.81 -12.03
C TRP A 128 -4.94 -9.15 -11.02
N TRP A 129 -5.27 -9.20 -9.72
CA TRP A 129 -4.30 -9.54 -8.68
C TRP A 129 -3.87 -11.00 -8.74
N ASN A 130 -4.80 -11.92 -8.99
CA ASN A 130 -4.48 -13.34 -9.14
C ASN A 130 -3.58 -13.55 -10.37
N GLU A 131 -3.92 -12.98 -11.53
CA GLU A 131 -3.09 -13.04 -12.74
C GLU A 131 -1.68 -12.50 -12.51
N LEU A 132 -1.57 -11.35 -11.83
CA LEU A 132 -0.29 -10.74 -11.53
C LEU A 132 0.57 -11.65 -10.64
N ILE A 133 -0.04 -12.31 -9.65
CA ILE A 133 0.67 -13.14 -8.66
C ILE A 133 1.02 -14.51 -9.25
N GLU A 134 0.09 -15.16 -9.94
CA GLU A 134 0.30 -16.48 -10.56
C GLU A 134 1.38 -16.45 -11.65
N GLY A 135 1.51 -15.33 -12.37
CA GLY A 135 2.60 -15.12 -13.34
C GLY A 135 4.00 -15.00 -12.72
N ASN A 136 4.15 -15.10 -11.39
CA ASN A 136 5.39 -14.81 -10.66
C ASN A 136 5.80 -15.91 -9.65
N LEU A 137 5.84 -17.16 -10.12
CA LEU A 137 6.11 -18.39 -9.35
C LEU A 137 7.48 -18.47 -8.64
N GLU A 138 8.43 -17.56 -8.90
CA GLU A 138 9.74 -17.54 -8.22
C GLU A 138 9.71 -16.91 -6.81
N THR A 139 8.53 -16.65 -6.26
CA THR A 139 8.35 -15.89 -5.01
C THR A 139 8.07 -16.83 -3.85
N LYS A 140 8.86 -16.72 -2.78
CA LYS A 140 8.74 -17.61 -1.62
C LYS A 140 7.42 -17.38 -0.86
N GLU A 141 7.01 -16.11 -0.74
CA GLU A 141 5.79 -15.70 -0.06
C GLU A 141 5.29 -14.36 -0.59
N VAL A 142 4.01 -14.31 -0.96
CA VAL A 142 3.26 -13.11 -1.37
C VAL A 142 2.14 -12.89 -0.36
N ARG A 143 2.10 -11.70 0.24
CA ARG A 143 1.05 -11.27 1.16
C ARG A 143 0.13 -10.29 0.47
N LEU A 144 -1.13 -10.61 0.29
CA LEU A 144 -2.12 -9.72 -0.33
C LEU A 144 -3.11 -9.25 0.73
N LEU A 145 -3.20 -7.94 0.95
CA LEU A 145 -4.29 -7.35 1.73
C LEU A 145 -5.62 -7.64 1.03
N SER A 146 -6.58 -8.22 1.76
CA SER A 146 -7.89 -8.58 1.21
C SER A 146 -9.05 -8.28 2.17
N ARG A 147 -10.24 -7.95 1.66
CA ARG A 147 -11.49 -7.85 2.44
C ARG A 147 -11.97 -9.22 2.89
N THR A 148 -11.85 -10.22 2.03
CA THR A 148 -12.40 -11.56 2.26
C THR A 148 -11.29 -12.49 2.73
N PRO A 149 -11.43 -13.15 3.90
CA PRO A 149 -10.59 -14.28 4.22
C PRO A 149 -10.97 -15.44 3.29
N VAL A 150 -10.19 -15.67 2.23
CA VAL A 150 -10.44 -16.78 1.30
C VAL A 150 -9.58 -17.97 1.73
N ASN A 151 -10.22 -19.13 1.91
CA ASN A 151 -9.57 -20.43 2.11
C ASN A 151 -9.06 -21.01 0.78
N GLY A 152 -8.26 -20.24 0.04
CA GLY A 152 -7.64 -20.65 -1.21
C GLY A 152 -6.15 -20.94 -0.97
N CYS A 153 -5.80 -22.22 -0.86
CA CYS A 153 -4.44 -22.65 -0.54
C CYS A 153 -3.57 -22.69 -1.81
N SER A 154 -3.05 -21.54 -2.23
CA SER A 154 -1.80 -21.52 -3.00
C SER A 154 -0.67 -21.42 -2.00
N SER A 155 0.29 -22.36 -2.04
CA SER A 155 1.38 -22.48 -1.06
C SER A 155 2.23 -21.22 -0.87
N HIS A 156 2.12 -20.26 -1.80
CA HIS A 156 2.91 -19.03 -1.82
C HIS A 156 2.09 -17.75 -1.58
N LEU A 157 0.74 -17.81 -1.60
CA LEU A 157 -0.11 -16.63 -1.43
C LEU A 157 -0.82 -16.66 -0.07
N VAL A 158 -0.52 -15.68 0.76
CA VAL A 158 -1.18 -15.44 2.04
C VAL A 158 -2.08 -14.22 1.90
N ARG A 159 -3.40 -14.41 1.97
CA ARG A 159 -4.34 -13.29 2.03
C ARG A 159 -4.42 -12.78 3.47
N HIS A 160 -4.04 -11.52 3.67
CA HIS A 160 -4.06 -10.87 4.97
C HIS A 160 -5.35 -10.06 5.10
N PRO A 161 -6.24 -10.39 6.05
CA PRO A 161 -7.51 -9.71 6.15
C PRO A 161 -7.29 -8.25 6.58
N ILE A 162 -7.99 -7.33 5.92
CA ILE A 162 -7.90 -5.89 6.21
C ILE A 162 -8.35 -5.56 7.63
N TYR A 163 -9.32 -6.27 8.21
CA TYR A 163 -9.78 -5.96 9.57
C TYR A 163 -8.65 -6.09 10.61
N SER A 164 -7.75 -7.06 10.46
CA SER A 164 -6.59 -7.22 11.34
C SER A 164 -5.65 -6.03 11.22
N VAL A 165 -5.38 -5.61 9.97
CA VAL A 165 -4.54 -4.43 9.69
C VAL A 165 -5.19 -3.16 10.25
N VAL A 166 -6.50 -3.01 10.13
CA VAL A 166 -7.24 -1.87 10.67
C VAL A 166 -7.17 -1.86 12.19
N SER A 167 -7.36 -3.00 12.86
CA SER A 167 -7.23 -3.10 14.32
C SER A 167 -5.83 -2.71 14.80
N ASP A 168 -4.78 -3.21 14.13
CA ASP A 168 -3.38 -2.87 14.44
C ASP A 168 -3.09 -1.37 14.23
N LEU A 169 -3.62 -0.78 13.16
CA LEU A 169 -3.41 0.64 12.86
C LEU A 169 -4.20 1.52 13.82
N LEU A 170 -5.46 1.20 14.11
CA LEU A 170 -6.30 1.98 15.02
C LEU A 170 -5.70 2.01 16.43
N SER A 171 -5.28 0.87 16.98
CA SER A 171 -4.64 0.83 18.31
C SER A 171 -3.38 1.70 18.38
N LYS A 172 -2.65 1.90 17.27
CA LYS A 172 -1.50 2.80 17.19
C LYS A 172 -1.89 4.29 17.11
N PHE A 173 -3.05 4.61 16.56
CA PHE A 173 -3.49 5.99 16.31
C PHE A 173 -4.56 6.51 17.27
N GLU A 174 -5.25 5.65 18.04
CA GLU A 174 -6.32 6.04 18.96
C GLU A 174 -5.88 7.13 19.95
N GLY A 175 -4.71 6.97 20.58
CA GLY A 175 -4.18 7.99 21.47
C GLY A 175 -3.84 9.32 20.77
N ALA A 176 -3.51 9.30 19.48
CA ALA A 176 -3.25 10.52 18.70
C ALA A 176 -4.56 11.19 18.23
N TYR A 177 -5.58 10.40 17.91
CA TYR A 177 -6.89 10.88 17.50
C TYR A 177 -7.66 11.54 18.65
N GLU A 178 -7.66 10.92 19.84
CA GLU A 178 -8.26 11.51 21.04
C GLU A 178 -7.62 12.86 21.39
N ARG A 179 -6.29 12.96 21.29
CA ARG A 179 -5.57 14.22 21.48
C ARG A 179 -5.91 15.28 20.43
N SER A 180 -6.18 14.89 19.17
CA SER A 180 -6.51 15.85 18.12
C SER A 180 -7.93 16.42 18.27
N ILE A 181 -8.88 15.63 18.80
CA ILE A 181 -10.25 16.09 19.09
C ILE A 181 -10.29 17.04 20.29
N MET A 182 -9.45 16.82 21.31
CA MET A 182 -9.40 17.70 22.48
C MET A 182 -8.75 19.07 22.23
N HIS A 183 -8.04 19.24 21.10
CA HIS A 183 -7.33 20.48 20.75
C HIS A 183 -7.91 21.18 19.50
N SER A 184 -9.11 20.76 19.04
CA SER A 184 -9.86 21.37 17.94
C SER A 184 -11.11 22.07 18.45
#